data_AF-A0AAW8RCG8-F1
#
_entry.id   AF-A0AAW8RCG8-F1
#
_cell.length_a   1.000
_cell.length_b   1.000
_cell.length_c   1.000
_cell.angle_alpha   90.00
_cell.angle_beta   90.00
_cell.angle_gamma   90.00
#
_symmetry.space_group_name_H-M   'P 1'
#
loop_
_entity.id
_entity.type
_entity.pdbx_description
1 polymer ?
#
loop_
_entity_poly.entity_id
_entity_poly.type
_entity_poly.pdbx_seq_one_letter_code
_entity_poly.pdbx_strand_id
1 'polypeptide(L)'
;MELDNLRKTIELHGLRTGFDMETNKLVILSNGFMKLGEINHSEQFDVHINGHFKRQVPREAQIDIFKAIFRFVETPMEKRQGNGD
;
A
#
# COMPACT_ATOMS: atom_id res chain seq x y z
N MET A 1 -3.36 11.91 4.47
CA MET A 1 -2.89 12.49 3.19
C MET A 1 -1.90 11.55 2.51
N GLU A 2 -0.90 11.01 3.21
CA GLU A 2 0.05 10.06 2.60
C GLU A 2 -0.52 8.64 2.43
N LEU A 3 -1.43 8.18 3.31
CA LEU A 3 -2.14 6.92 3.10
C LEU A 3 -2.98 6.94 1.80
N ASP A 4 -3.64 8.06 1.51
CA ASP A 4 -4.43 8.22 0.29
C ASP A 4 -3.54 8.29 -0.96
N ASN A 5 -2.37 8.93 -0.85
CA ASN A 5 -1.40 8.97 -1.94
C ASN A 5 -0.88 7.57 -2.26
N LEU A 6 -0.53 6.78 -1.24
CA LEU A 6 -0.12 5.39 -1.40
C LEU A 6 -1.22 4.58 -2.12
N ARG A 7 -2.47 4.71 -1.68
CA ARG A 7 -3.61 4.02 -2.30
C ARG A 7 -3.79 4.41 -3.77
N LYS A 8 -3.78 5.71 -4.06
CA LYS A 8 -3.90 6.23 -5.43
C LYS A 8 -2.78 5.73 -6.34
N THR A 9 -1.54 5.69 -5.87
CA THR A 9 -0.42 5.14 -6.65
C THR A 9 -0.63 3.67 -6.97
N ILE A 10 -1.09 2.86 -5.99
CA ILE A 10 -1.40 1.44 -6.22
C ILE A 10 -2.52 1.29 -7.26
N GLU A 11 -3.60 2.07 -7.12
CA GLU A 11 -4.78 2.01 -7.99
C GLU A 11 -4.49 2.50 -9.42
N LEU A 12 -3.58 3.47 -9.57
CA LEU A 12 -3.13 3.96 -10.89
C LEU A 12 -2.50 2.84 -11.74
N HIS A 13 -1.88 1.84 -11.11
CA HIS A 13 -1.30 0.68 -11.78
C HIS A 13 -2.28 -0.49 -11.97
N GLY A 14 -3.59 -0.24 -11.85
CA GLY A 14 -4.62 -1.23 -12.12
C GLY A 14 -4.72 -2.32 -11.05
N LEU A 15 -4.22 -2.06 -9.84
CA LEU A 15 -4.42 -2.88 -8.66
C LEU A 15 -5.55 -2.31 -7.80
N ARG A 16 -6.00 -3.06 -6.80
CA ARG A 16 -7.02 -2.62 -5.86
C ARG A 16 -6.42 -2.46 -4.47
N THR A 17 -6.99 -1.54 -3.70
CA THR A 17 -6.70 -1.41 -2.27
C THR A 17 -7.94 -1.66 -1.43
N GLY A 18 -7.74 -2.13 -0.20
CA GLY A 18 -8.79 -2.31 0.80
C GLY A 18 -8.21 -2.31 2.21
N PHE A 19 -9.05 -2.47 3.22
CA PHE A 19 -8.60 -2.67 4.59
C PHE A 19 -9.04 -4.05 5.06
N ASP A 20 -8.12 -4.77 5.67
CA ASP A 20 -8.44 -5.99 6.42
C ASP A 20 -9.30 -5.60 7.63
N MET A 21 -10.48 -6.18 7.79
CA MET A 21 -11.42 -5.79 8.83
C MET A 21 -11.00 -6.27 10.23
N GLU A 22 -10.12 -7.27 10.33
CA GLU A 22 -9.64 -7.81 11.60
C GLU A 22 -8.39 -7.06 12.06
N THR A 23 -7.45 -6.81 11.14
CA THR A 23 -6.15 -6.22 11.48
C THR A 23 -6.05 -4.73 11.13
N ASN A 24 -7.05 -4.15 10.47
CA ASN A 24 -7.05 -2.79 9.94
C ASN A 24 -5.83 -2.48 9.05
N LYS A 25 -5.25 -3.49 8.39
CA LYS A 25 -4.10 -3.30 7.51
C LYS A 25 -4.57 -2.91 6.12
N LEU A 26 -3.87 -2.00 5.46
CA LEU A 26 -4.09 -1.72 4.05
C LEU A 26 -3.65 -2.96 3.24
N VAL A 27 -4.54 -3.55 2.46
CA VAL A 27 -4.25 -4.69 1.59
C VAL A 27 -4.11 -4.25 0.13
N ILE A 28 -3.14 -4.81 -0.56
CA ILE A 28 -2.94 -4.67 -2.02
C ILE A 28 -3.50 -5.93 -2.67
N LEU A 29 -4.42 -5.77 -3.61
CA LEU A 29 -5.13 -6.85 -4.28
C LEU A 29 -4.90 -6.78 -5.80
N SER A 30 -4.75 -7.94 -6.43
CA SER A 30 -4.84 -8.04 -7.88
C SER A 30 -6.28 -7.86 -8.36
N ASN A 31 -6.48 -7.71 -9.67
CA ASN A 31 -7.82 -7.66 -10.27
C ASN A 31 -8.65 -8.94 -10.04
N GLY A 32 -8.00 -10.07 -9.79
CA GLY A 32 -8.64 -11.32 -9.39
C GLY A 32 -8.83 -11.48 -7.87
N PHE A 33 -8.73 -10.39 -7.11
CA PHE A 33 -8.85 -10.36 -5.64
C PHE A 33 -7.81 -11.18 -4.87
N MET A 34 -6.68 -11.52 -5.51
CA MET A 34 -5.56 -12.15 -4.82
C MET A 34 -4.80 -11.12 -3.99
N LYS A 35 -4.54 -11.41 -2.71
CA LYS A 35 -3.67 -10.59 -1.86
C LYS A 35 -2.24 -10.61 -2.41
N LEU A 36 -1.69 -9.44 -2.68
CA LEU A 36 -0.32 -9.22 -3.16
C LEU A 36 0.58 -8.64 -2.06
N GLY A 37 -0.02 -7.96 -1.09
CA GLY A 37 0.69 -7.47 0.08
C GLY A 37 -0.25 -6.81 1.09
N GLU A 38 0.31 -6.47 2.24
CA GLU A 38 -0.34 -5.75 3.31
C GLU A 38 0.62 -4.73 3.92
N ILE A 39 0.07 -3.60 4.37
CA ILE A 39 0.81 -2.48 4.95
C ILE A 39 0.05 -2.07 6.21
N ASN A 40 0.70 -2.17 7.35
CA ASN A 40 0.18 -1.66 8.60
C ASN A 40 0.42 -0.15 8.63
N HIS A 41 -0.67 0.62 8.59
CA HIS A 41 -0.60 2.06 8.58
C HIS A 41 -0.54 2.66 9.99
N SER A 42 -0.74 1.86 11.03
CA SER A 42 -0.64 2.26 12.45
C SER A 42 0.74 2.01 13.05
N GLU A 43 1.60 1.26 12.36
CA GLU A 43 2.96 0.95 12.80
C GLU A 43 4.01 1.51 11.82
N GLN A 44 5.22 1.78 12.32
CA GLN A 44 6.22 2.47 11.52
C GLN A 44 6.82 1.61 10.40
N PHE A 45 7.02 0.29 10.62
CA PHE A 45 7.77 -0.61 9.74
C PHE A 45 7.13 -1.99 9.52
N ASP A 46 5.81 -2.07 9.27
CA ASP A 46 5.16 -3.34 8.92
C ASP A 46 4.58 -3.29 7.50
N VAL A 47 5.41 -3.73 6.54
CA VAL A 47 5.07 -3.88 5.12
C VAL A 47 5.42 -5.31 4.70
N HIS A 48 4.43 -6.03 4.22
CA HIS A 48 4.61 -7.37 3.68
C HIS A 48 4.15 -7.43 2.22
N ILE A 49 5.08 -7.62 1.29
CA ILE A 49 4.80 -7.80 -0.14
C ILE A 49 5.19 -9.22 -0.53
N ASN A 50 4.25 -10.00 -1.07
CA ASN A 50 4.48 -11.42 -1.36
C ASN A 50 5.08 -11.67 -2.76
N GLY A 51 5.49 -12.92 -3.01
CA GLY A 51 6.10 -13.31 -4.28
C GLY A 51 5.17 -13.26 -5.50
N HIS A 52 3.85 -13.16 -5.31
CA HIS A 52 2.91 -12.97 -6.41
C HIS A 52 2.95 -11.54 -6.94
N PHE A 53 3.18 -10.54 -6.08
CA PHE A 53 3.36 -9.15 -6.50
C PHE A 53 4.48 -9.03 -7.54
N LYS A 54 5.67 -9.56 -7.25
CA LYS A 54 6.82 -9.49 -8.17
C LYS A 54 6.60 -10.21 -9.51
N ARG A 55 5.71 -11.21 -9.53
CA ARG A 55 5.39 -12.00 -10.73
C ARG A 55 4.28 -11.40 -11.57
N GLN A 56 3.30 -10.75 -10.94
CA GLN A 56 2.08 -10.27 -11.61
C GLN A 56 2.12 -8.78 -11.94
N VAL A 57 2.89 -7.99 -11.20
CA VAL A 57 2.96 -6.53 -11.38
C VAL A 57 4.12 -6.21 -12.33
N PRO A 58 3.93 -5.41 -13.39
CA PRO A 58 5.02 -4.98 -14.27
C PRO A 58 6.12 -4.25 -13.50
N ARG A 59 7.39 -4.40 -13.92
CA ARG A 59 8.55 -3.84 -13.18
C ARG A 59 8.45 -2.33 -12.93
N GLU A 60 7.98 -1.57 -13.90
CA GLU A 60 7.81 -0.11 -13.76
C GLU A 60 6.79 0.22 -12.65
N ALA A 61 5.64 -0.44 -12.66
CA ALA A 61 4.64 -0.32 -11.61
C ALA A 61 5.17 -0.76 -10.24
N GLN A 62 5.99 -1.82 -10.17
CA GLN A 62 6.63 -2.21 -8.90
C GLN A 62 7.51 -1.10 -8.35
N ILE A 63 8.33 -0.45 -9.18
CA ILE A 63 9.23 0.62 -8.76
C ILE A 63 8.44 1.79 -8.17
N ASP A 64 7.37 2.21 -8.84
CA ASP A 64 6.56 3.35 -8.40
C ASP A 64 5.78 3.05 -7.12
N ILE A 65 5.22 1.84 -7.00
CA ILE A 65 4.57 1.37 -5.77
C ILE A 65 5.58 1.30 -4.63
N PHE A 66 6.78 0.75 -4.84
CA PHE A 66 7.80 0.69 -3.79
C PHE A 66 8.23 2.09 -3.34
N LYS A 67 8.41 3.05 -4.26
CA LYS A 67 8.70 4.45 -3.89
C LYS A 67 7.59 5.05 -3.04
N ALA A 68 6.33 4.81 -3.38
CA ALA A 68 5.19 5.28 -2.59
C ALA A 68 5.15 4.63 -1.19
N ILE A 69 5.44 3.33 -1.10
CA ILE A 69 5.56 2.62 0.18
C ILE A 69 6.70 3.21 1.03
N PHE A 70 7.89 3.40 0.45
CA PHE A 70 9.03 3.99 1.17
C PHE A 70 8.69 5.38 1.69
N ARG A 71 8.13 6.25 0.84
CA ARG A 71 7.67 7.59 1.25
C ARG A 71 6.66 7.52 2.39
N PHE A 72 5.70 6.60 2.32
CA PHE A 72 4.71 6.41 3.38
C PHE A 72 5.36 5.96 4.70
N VAL A 73 6.28 5.00 4.64
CA VAL A 73 7.03 4.50 5.80
C VAL A 73 7.94 5.57 6.41
N GLU A 74 8.58 6.40 5.59
CA GLU A 74 9.43 7.51 6.06
C GLU A 74 8.63 8.70 6.60
N THR A 75 7.34 8.81 6.24
CA THR A 75 6.46 9.85 6.76
C THR A 75 6.20 9.60 8.26
N PRO A 76 6.39 10.60 9.15
CA PRO A 76 6.04 10.50 10.56
C PRO A 76 4.58 10.11 10.78
N MET A 77 4.30 9.31 11.80
CA MET A 77 2.97 8.75 12.06
C MET A 77 1.85 9.81 12.08
N GLU A 78 2.13 10.97 12.66
CA GLU A 78 1.21 12.10 12.82
C GLU A 78 0.79 12.74 11.49
N LYS A 79 1.54 12.48 10.40
CA LYS A 79 1.31 13.04 9.07
C LYS A 79 0.74 12.02 8.08
N ARG A 80 0.63 10.75 8.47
CA ARG A 80 0.17 9.65 7.58
C ARG A 80 -1.33 9.73 7.35
N GLN A 81 -2.10 9.85 8.43
CA GLN A 81 -3.52 10.13 8.39
C GLN A 81 -3.68 11.64 8.29
N GLY A 82 -4.43 12.12 7.29
CA GLY A 82 -4.81 13.53 7.32
C GLY A 82 -5.73 13.67 8.52
N ASN A 83 -5.33 14.42 9.54
CA ASN A 83 -6.31 14.92 10.50
C ASN A 83 -7.33 15.69 9.67
N GLY A 84 -8.52 15.12 9.51
CA GLY A 84 -9.68 15.88 9.08
C GLY A 84 -9.97 16.85 10.21
N ASP A 85 -9.55 18.10 10.02
CA ASP A 85 -10.24 19.24 10.60
C ASP A 85 -11.60 19.40 9.90
#